data_AF-A0A7W7YB22-F1
#
_entry.id   AF-A0A7W7YB22-F1
#
_cell.length_a   1.000
_cell.length_b   1.000
_cell.length_c   1.000
_cell.angle_alpha   90.00
_cell.angle_beta   90.00
_cell.angle_gamma   90.00
#
_symmetry.space_group_name_H-M   'P 1'
#
loop_
_entity.id
_entity.type
_entity.pdbx_description
1 polymer ?
#
loop_
_entity_poly.entity_id
_entity_poly.type
_entity_poly.pdbx_seq_one_letter_code
_entity_poly.pdbx_strand_id
1 'polypeptide(L)'
;MKPALFALALMLPFLSCSASTTPQPEEAGTVHWGRILETALASSAQSGKPVFALFQEIPGCAGCRQFGREVMSHPLIVEAVETEFIPLLIHNNKGGRDLEVLQRFGEPAWNYQLVRFFNAQAEDIIPRKDQVWDTGGIAERMVAALTLAKRPVPASLKLLAAEHSPRLKEAVFAMYCFWTGEMELGRIDGVITTEAGFMGGHEVTRVKYDPAVITLPQLIAAAEMVRCANAVSVPETDLHVAKTTRLKIGTISGYRTAPVSDQKKQISGTPAEKLTLSPSQATKVNAWIRTDPAKALAFLSKSQQAQIR
;
A
#
# COMPACT_ATOMS: atom_id res chain seq x y z
N MET A 1 21.71 -70.33 40.22
CA MET A 1 21.89 -68.85 40.13
C MET A 1 21.47 -68.39 38.75
N LYS A 2 20.45 -67.51 38.73
CA LYS A 2 19.78 -66.69 37.69
C LYS A 2 19.99 -67.01 36.18
N PRO A 3 18.89 -67.17 35.41
CA PRO A 3 18.94 -67.13 33.95
C PRO A 3 18.90 -65.67 33.45
N ALA A 4 19.64 -65.39 32.38
CA ALA A 4 19.63 -64.09 31.68
C ALA A 4 18.51 -64.09 30.64
N LEU A 5 17.51 -63.21 30.81
CA LEU A 5 16.54 -62.89 29.77
C LEU A 5 17.11 -61.77 28.88
N PHE A 6 17.24 -62.03 27.59
CA PHE A 6 17.43 -61.01 26.56
C PHE A 6 16.10 -60.32 26.27
N ALA A 7 16.01 -59.02 26.54
CA ALA A 7 14.88 -58.19 26.12
C ALA A 7 15.11 -57.69 24.68
N LEU A 8 14.29 -58.14 23.75
CA LEU A 8 14.26 -57.67 22.37
C LEU A 8 13.42 -56.39 22.32
N ALA A 9 14.07 -55.22 22.18
CA ALA A 9 13.40 -53.94 22.04
C ALA A 9 12.83 -53.81 20.61
N LEU A 10 11.50 -53.86 20.50
CA LEU A 10 10.75 -53.64 19.27
C LEU A 10 10.70 -52.13 19.00
N MET A 11 11.49 -51.62 18.04
CA MET A 11 11.37 -50.24 17.57
C MET A 11 10.13 -50.10 16.68
N LEU A 12 9.14 -49.34 17.17
CA LEU A 12 8.01 -48.87 16.37
C LEU A 12 8.46 -47.66 15.52
N PRO A 13 8.24 -47.64 14.19
CA PRO A 13 8.55 -46.49 13.37
C PRO A 13 7.53 -45.38 13.65
N PHE A 14 8.02 -44.22 14.09
CA PHE A 14 7.24 -42.98 14.08
C PHE A 14 7.00 -42.59 12.62
N LEU A 15 5.77 -42.76 12.13
CA LEU A 15 5.31 -42.12 10.90
C LEU A 15 5.24 -40.60 11.15
N SER A 16 6.33 -39.90 10.83
CA SER A 16 6.32 -38.45 10.67
C SER A 16 5.37 -38.10 9.53
N CYS A 17 4.26 -37.46 9.89
CA CYS A 17 3.34 -36.85 8.94
C CYS A 17 4.04 -35.62 8.35
N SER A 18 4.72 -35.78 7.22
CA SER A 18 5.20 -34.65 6.43
C SER A 18 3.97 -33.90 5.92
N ALA A 19 3.66 -32.77 6.55
CA ALA A 19 2.72 -31.80 6.00
C ALA A 19 3.25 -31.39 4.61
N SER A 20 2.58 -31.85 3.57
CA SER A 20 2.80 -31.42 2.21
C SER A 20 2.43 -29.95 2.11
N THR A 21 3.41 -29.06 2.31
CA THR A 21 3.29 -27.65 1.96
C THR A 21 3.29 -27.54 0.44
N THR A 22 2.12 -27.74 -0.18
CA THR A 22 1.93 -27.36 -1.57
C THR A 22 2.27 -25.87 -1.69
N PRO A 23 3.20 -25.48 -2.58
CA PRO A 23 3.53 -24.08 -2.77
C PRO A 23 2.29 -23.26 -3.10
N GLN A 24 2.15 -22.06 -2.52
CA GLN A 24 1.06 -21.17 -2.86
C GLN A 24 1.15 -20.79 -4.35
N PRO A 25 0.04 -20.88 -5.12
CA PRO A 25 0.04 -20.49 -6.52
C PRO A 25 0.40 -19.01 -6.68
N GLU A 26 1.15 -18.71 -7.74
CA GLU A 26 1.66 -17.37 -8.03
C GLU A 26 0.53 -16.34 -8.17
N GLU A 27 -0.61 -16.74 -8.74
CA GLU A 27 -1.80 -15.91 -8.95
C GLU A 27 -2.43 -15.43 -7.63
N ALA A 28 -2.16 -16.13 -6.52
CA ALA A 28 -2.62 -15.77 -5.19
C ALA A 28 -1.64 -14.83 -4.45
N GLY A 29 -0.48 -14.54 -5.03
CA GLY A 29 0.56 -13.71 -4.43
C GLY A 29 1.16 -14.33 -3.16
N THR A 30 1.41 -13.52 -2.14
CA THR A 30 2.06 -13.96 -0.88
C THR A 30 1.19 -13.80 0.37
N VAL A 31 -0.09 -13.46 0.21
CA VAL A 31 -1.09 -13.45 1.30
C VAL A 31 -1.36 -14.85 1.81
N HIS A 32 -1.51 -15.04 3.11
CA HIS A 32 -1.96 -16.30 3.71
C HIS A 32 -3.48 -16.47 3.61
N TRP A 33 -3.94 -17.28 2.66
CA TRP A 33 -5.36 -17.42 2.33
C TRP A 33 -6.10 -18.51 3.11
N GLY A 34 -7.30 -18.18 3.61
CA GLY A 34 -8.34 -19.15 3.90
C GLY A 34 -9.02 -19.66 2.62
N ARG A 35 -9.65 -20.84 2.69
CA ARG A 35 -10.28 -21.51 1.53
C ARG A 35 -11.77 -21.83 1.70
N ILE A 36 -12.34 -21.53 2.86
CA ILE A 36 -13.70 -21.90 3.22
C ILE A 36 -14.44 -20.63 3.63
N LEU A 37 -15.49 -20.29 2.88
CA LEU A 37 -16.29 -19.07 3.09
C LEU A 37 -16.87 -19.04 4.51
N GLU A 38 -17.43 -20.15 4.98
CA GLU A 38 -18.09 -20.25 6.27
C GLU A 38 -17.11 -20.00 7.43
N THR A 39 -15.89 -20.53 7.31
CA THR A 39 -14.80 -20.27 8.27
C THR A 39 -14.39 -18.80 8.26
N ALA A 40 -14.31 -18.18 7.07
CA ALA A 40 -13.98 -16.77 6.94
C ALA A 40 -15.08 -15.87 7.55
N LEU A 41 -16.35 -16.17 7.30
CA LEU A 41 -17.50 -15.45 7.86
C LEU A 41 -17.59 -15.60 9.38
N ALA A 42 -17.36 -16.81 9.91
CA ALA A 42 -17.31 -17.04 11.35
C ALA A 42 -16.16 -16.25 12.02
N SER A 43 -14.99 -16.23 11.38
CA SER A 43 -13.83 -15.44 11.85
C SER A 43 -14.10 -13.94 11.77
N SER A 44 -14.82 -13.50 10.74
CA SER A 44 -15.28 -12.13 10.58
C SER A 44 -16.24 -11.73 11.71
N ALA A 45 -17.23 -12.57 12.02
CA ALA A 45 -18.16 -12.36 13.12
C ALA A 45 -17.45 -12.24 14.48
N GLN A 46 -16.44 -13.09 14.72
CA GLN A 46 -15.69 -13.11 15.97
C GLN A 46 -14.76 -11.91 16.15
N SER A 47 -14.06 -11.50 15.08
CA SER A 47 -13.03 -10.46 15.14
C SER A 47 -13.52 -9.06 14.76
N GLY A 48 -14.71 -8.96 14.17
CA GLY A 48 -15.22 -7.76 13.53
C GLY A 48 -14.41 -7.31 12.31
N LYS A 49 -13.50 -8.13 11.78
CA LYS A 49 -12.76 -7.82 10.54
C LYS A 49 -13.61 -8.18 9.32
N PRO A 50 -13.70 -7.32 8.30
CA PRO A 50 -14.33 -7.69 7.04
C PRO A 50 -13.55 -8.80 6.32
N VAL A 51 -14.24 -9.58 5.47
CA VAL A 51 -13.59 -10.58 4.62
C VAL A 51 -13.04 -9.89 3.37
N PHE A 52 -11.77 -10.11 3.06
CA PHE A 52 -11.16 -9.81 1.76
C PHE A 52 -11.24 -11.08 0.92
N ALA A 53 -12.15 -11.12 -0.05
CA ALA A 53 -12.36 -12.30 -0.89
C ALA A 53 -11.77 -12.08 -2.29
N LEU A 54 -10.74 -12.84 -2.63
CA LEU A 54 -10.14 -12.89 -3.96
C LEU A 54 -10.73 -14.06 -4.74
N PHE A 55 -11.42 -13.75 -5.84
CA PHE A 55 -11.86 -14.70 -6.84
C PHE A 55 -10.82 -14.72 -7.96
N GLN A 56 -10.17 -15.86 -8.15
CA GLN A 56 -9.00 -15.95 -9.02
C GLN A 56 -8.93 -17.27 -9.79
N GLU A 57 -8.49 -17.21 -11.04
CA GLU A 57 -8.23 -18.39 -11.86
C GLU A 57 -6.92 -19.04 -11.42
N ILE A 58 -6.97 -20.33 -11.01
CA ILE A 58 -5.77 -21.04 -10.54
C ILE A 58 -5.67 -22.47 -11.14
N PRO A 59 -4.59 -22.80 -11.88
CA PRO A 59 -3.66 -21.85 -12.49
C PRO A 59 -4.39 -20.91 -13.45
N GLY A 60 -3.90 -19.69 -13.60
CA GLY A 60 -4.57 -18.63 -14.35
C GLY A 60 -3.73 -18.08 -15.50
N CYS A 61 -4.34 -17.20 -16.29
CA CYS A 61 -3.68 -16.52 -17.40
C CYS A 61 -2.54 -15.59 -16.96
N ALA A 62 -1.83 -15.00 -17.93
CA ALA A 62 -0.72 -14.06 -17.64
C ALA A 62 -1.16 -12.88 -16.77
N GLY A 63 -2.38 -12.37 -16.95
CA GLY A 63 -2.95 -11.30 -16.12
C GLY A 63 -3.18 -11.73 -14.66
N CYS A 64 -3.66 -12.96 -14.42
CA CYS A 64 -3.83 -13.50 -13.08
C CYS A 64 -2.49 -13.63 -12.35
N ARG A 65 -1.46 -14.14 -13.05
CA ARG A 65 -0.10 -14.25 -12.50
C ARG A 65 0.51 -12.87 -12.22
N GLN A 66 0.30 -11.91 -13.13
CA GLN A 66 0.77 -10.54 -12.93
C GLN A 66 0.13 -9.89 -11.71
N PHE A 67 -1.20 -10.00 -11.55
CA PHE A 67 -1.89 -9.50 -10.37
C PHE A 67 -1.38 -10.14 -9.08
N GLY A 68 -1.15 -11.46 -9.10
CA GLY A 68 -0.53 -12.18 -8.01
C GLY A 68 0.84 -11.63 -7.61
N ARG A 69 1.74 -11.46 -8.59
CA ARG A 69 3.11 -10.94 -8.38
C ARG A 69 3.17 -9.47 -7.97
N GLU A 70 2.34 -8.62 -8.58
CA GLU A 70 2.50 -7.17 -8.45
C GLU A 70 1.59 -6.58 -7.36
N VAL A 71 0.39 -7.13 -7.18
CA VAL A 71 -0.61 -6.57 -6.27
C VAL A 71 -0.75 -7.43 -5.01
N MET A 72 -1.03 -8.73 -5.16
CA MET A 72 -1.19 -9.64 -4.02
C MET A 72 0.13 -10.08 -3.39
N SER A 73 1.27 -9.58 -3.90
CA SER A 73 2.58 -9.71 -3.25
C SER A 73 3.16 -8.36 -2.82
N HIS A 74 2.44 -7.25 -3.00
CA HIS A 74 2.90 -5.94 -2.56
C HIS A 74 2.92 -5.88 -1.02
N PRO A 75 4.07 -5.59 -0.35
CA PRO A 75 4.20 -5.77 1.10
C PRO A 75 3.13 -5.06 1.94
N LEU A 76 2.77 -3.83 1.57
CA LEU A 76 1.74 -3.06 2.27
C LEU A 76 0.32 -3.60 2.03
N ILE A 77 0.05 -4.20 0.86
CA ILE A 77 -1.25 -4.83 0.58
C ILE A 77 -1.35 -6.12 1.38
N VAL A 78 -0.32 -6.97 1.33
CA VAL A 78 -0.28 -8.24 2.07
C VAL A 78 -0.49 -8.01 3.55
N GLU A 79 0.29 -7.10 4.15
CA GLU A 79 0.13 -6.81 5.58
C GLU A 79 -1.28 -6.30 5.90
N ALA A 80 -1.83 -5.39 5.08
CA ALA A 80 -3.17 -4.87 5.32
C ALA A 80 -4.25 -5.95 5.19
N VAL A 81 -4.16 -6.85 4.20
CA VAL A 81 -5.07 -7.99 4.04
C VAL A 81 -5.02 -8.90 5.28
N GLU A 82 -3.84 -9.25 5.78
CA GLU A 82 -3.68 -10.19 6.89
C GLU A 82 -4.00 -9.56 8.26
N THR A 83 -3.76 -8.26 8.42
CA THR A 83 -3.92 -7.58 9.71
C THR A 83 -5.28 -6.92 9.88
N GLU A 84 -5.92 -6.46 8.81
CA GLU A 84 -7.18 -5.71 8.87
C GLU A 84 -8.38 -6.46 8.27
N PHE A 85 -8.16 -7.54 7.52
CA PHE A 85 -9.21 -8.36 6.92
C PHE A 85 -9.10 -9.84 7.34
N ILE A 86 -10.11 -10.63 6.98
CA ILE A 86 -10.05 -12.09 6.92
C ILE A 86 -9.78 -12.49 5.46
N PRO A 87 -8.59 -13.03 5.13
CA PRO A 87 -8.26 -13.40 3.76
C PRO A 87 -9.00 -14.66 3.31
N LEU A 88 -9.71 -14.59 2.18
CA LEU A 88 -10.39 -15.72 1.56
C LEU A 88 -10.04 -15.78 0.07
N LEU A 89 -9.55 -16.93 -0.39
CA LEU A 89 -9.30 -17.20 -1.80
C LEU A 89 -10.35 -18.18 -2.31
N ILE A 90 -10.97 -17.85 -3.44
CA ILE A 90 -11.93 -18.69 -4.17
C ILE A 90 -11.36 -18.93 -5.56
N HIS A 91 -11.26 -20.19 -5.98
CA HIS A 91 -10.85 -20.48 -7.34
C HIS A 91 -12.04 -20.36 -8.29
N ASN A 92 -12.01 -19.39 -9.20
CA ASN A 92 -13.13 -19.15 -10.10
C ASN A 92 -13.22 -20.15 -11.27
N ASN A 93 -12.34 -21.16 -11.33
CA ASN A 93 -12.26 -22.16 -12.39
C ASN A 93 -12.32 -23.61 -11.87
N LYS A 94 -12.76 -23.81 -10.63
CA LYS A 94 -12.89 -25.13 -9.99
C LYS A 94 -14.34 -25.42 -9.60
N GLY A 95 -14.67 -26.71 -9.58
CA GLY A 95 -15.95 -27.21 -9.08
C GLY A 95 -16.00 -27.28 -7.54
N GLY A 96 -17.00 -28.00 -7.02
CA GLY A 96 -17.16 -28.21 -5.58
C GLY A 96 -17.50 -26.91 -4.85
N ARG A 97 -16.92 -26.73 -3.65
CA ARG A 97 -17.22 -25.58 -2.77
C ARG A 97 -16.94 -24.22 -3.43
N ASP A 98 -15.92 -24.12 -4.27
CA ASP A 98 -15.62 -22.86 -4.96
C ASP A 98 -16.77 -22.49 -5.92
N LEU A 99 -17.32 -23.48 -6.67
CA LEU A 99 -18.47 -23.28 -7.55
C LEU A 99 -19.75 -22.90 -6.78
N GLU A 100 -19.98 -23.51 -5.60
CA GLU A 100 -21.10 -23.14 -4.72
C GLU A 100 -21.01 -21.67 -4.30
N VAL A 101 -19.80 -21.18 -4.00
CA VAL A 101 -19.55 -19.77 -3.67
C VAL A 101 -19.78 -18.86 -4.88
N LEU A 102 -19.30 -19.24 -6.06
CA LEU A 102 -19.56 -18.48 -7.30
C LEU A 102 -21.07 -18.35 -7.56
N GLN A 103 -21.82 -19.44 -7.46
CA GLN A 103 -23.27 -19.47 -7.67
C GLN A 103 -24.01 -18.60 -6.64
N ARG A 104 -23.61 -18.67 -5.36
CA ARG A 104 -24.18 -17.85 -4.29
C ARG A 104 -24.06 -16.35 -4.57
N PHE A 105 -22.94 -15.93 -5.14
CA PHE A 105 -22.63 -14.53 -5.36
C PHE A 105 -22.86 -14.03 -6.80
N GLY A 106 -23.31 -14.92 -7.69
CA GLY A 106 -23.49 -14.63 -9.11
C GLY A 106 -22.18 -14.30 -9.83
N GLU A 107 -21.04 -14.82 -9.36
CA GLU A 107 -19.75 -14.57 -9.99
C GLU A 107 -19.50 -15.53 -11.16
N PRO A 108 -19.03 -15.04 -12.32
CA PRO A 108 -18.75 -15.88 -13.46
C PRO A 108 -17.53 -16.76 -13.22
N ALA A 109 -17.57 -17.97 -13.77
CA ALA A 109 -16.40 -18.85 -13.81
C ALA A 109 -15.46 -18.45 -14.95
N TRP A 110 -14.17 -18.79 -14.82
CA TRP A 110 -13.15 -18.52 -15.86
C TRP A 110 -13.08 -17.05 -16.29
N ASN A 111 -13.20 -16.12 -15.33
CA ASN A 111 -13.06 -14.68 -15.57
C ASN A 111 -11.76 -14.12 -14.99
N TYR A 112 -11.53 -12.82 -15.21
CA TYR A 112 -10.42 -12.09 -14.60
C TYR A 112 -10.55 -11.99 -13.08
N GLN A 113 -9.42 -11.73 -12.42
CA GLN A 113 -9.35 -11.51 -10.98
C GLN A 113 -10.36 -10.47 -10.49
N LEU A 114 -11.03 -10.79 -9.38
CA LEU A 114 -11.99 -9.90 -8.72
C LEU A 114 -11.79 -9.96 -7.21
N VAL A 115 -11.82 -8.78 -6.58
CA VAL A 115 -11.81 -8.64 -5.11
C VAL A 115 -13.16 -8.11 -4.63
N ARG A 116 -13.77 -8.84 -3.69
CA ARG A 116 -14.96 -8.43 -2.95
C ARG A 116 -14.66 -8.28 -1.46
N PHE A 117 -15.49 -7.49 -0.80
CA PHE A 117 -15.34 -7.15 0.62
C PHE A 117 -16.64 -7.46 1.35
N PHE A 118 -16.67 -8.53 2.14
CA PHE A 118 -17.89 -8.98 2.79
C PHE A 118 -17.91 -8.63 4.28
N ASN A 119 -19.10 -8.38 4.81
CA ASN A 119 -19.35 -8.43 6.25
C ASN A 119 -19.53 -9.89 6.72
N ALA A 120 -19.77 -10.09 8.01
CA ALA A 120 -19.94 -11.42 8.60
C ALA A 120 -21.21 -12.16 8.11
N GLN A 121 -22.17 -11.44 7.52
CA GLN A 121 -23.41 -11.96 6.95
C GLN A 121 -23.26 -12.32 5.46
N ALA A 122 -22.05 -12.19 4.91
CA ALA A 122 -21.73 -12.39 3.50
C ALA A 122 -22.35 -11.34 2.55
N GLU A 123 -22.61 -10.13 3.05
CA GLU A 123 -23.08 -9.01 2.25
C GLU A 123 -21.90 -8.13 1.86
N ASP A 124 -21.93 -7.56 0.65
CA ASP A 124 -20.91 -6.60 0.22
C ASP A 124 -20.95 -5.34 1.09
N ILE A 125 -19.80 -4.96 1.64
CA ILE A 125 -19.63 -3.70 2.38
C ILE A 125 -19.55 -2.52 1.41
N ILE A 126 -18.88 -2.73 0.27
CA ILE A 126 -18.81 -1.78 -0.84
C ILE A 126 -19.30 -2.48 -2.11
N PRO A 127 -19.96 -1.77 -3.05
CA PRO A 127 -20.41 -2.37 -4.29
C PRO A 127 -19.31 -3.13 -5.04
N ARG A 128 -19.63 -4.30 -5.58
CA ARG A 128 -18.77 -5.05 -6.52
C ARG A 128 -18.27 -4.11 -7.63
N LYS A 129 -16.97 -4.16 -7.93
CA LYS A 129 -16.37 -3.40 -9.02
C LYS A 129 -15.37 -4.29 -9.74
N ASP A 130 -15.58 -4.44 -11.04
CA ASP A 130 -14.69 -5.18 -11.92
C ASP A 130 -13.49 -4.32 -12.36
N GLN A 131 -12.51 -4.94 -13.01
CA GLN A 131 -11.36 -4.26 -13.63
C GLN A 131 -10.53 -3.41 -12.66
N VAL A 132 -10.43 -3.86 -11.40
CA VAL A 132 -9.55 -3.24 -10.39
C VAL A 132 -8.34 -4.13 -10.20
N TRP A 133 -7.31 -3.88 -11.00
CA TRP A 133 -6.18 -4.80 -11.18
C TRP A 133 -4.82 -4.20 -10.82
N ASP A 134 -4.81 -2.99 -10.28
CA ASP A 134 -3.61 -2.30 -9.83
C ASP A 134 -3.60 -2.08 -8.31
N THR A 135 -2.40 -1.84 -7.77
CA THR A 135 -2.16 -1.60 -6.34
C THR A 135 -2.97 -0.44 -5.78
N GLY A 136 -3.10 0.65 -6.54
CA GLY A 136 -3.84 1.83 -6.12
C GLY A 136 -5.33 1.56 -5.97
N GLY A 137 -5.93 0.95 -6.98
CA GLY A 137 -7.35 0.59 -6.99
C GLY A 137 -7.72 -0.40 -5.88
N ILE A 138 -6.86 -1.40 -5.62
CA ILE A 138 -7.08 -2.31 -4.48
C ILE A 138 -6.94 -1.58 -3.16
N ALA A 139 -5.89 -0.77 -2.96
CA ALA A 139 -5.70 0.01 -1.74
C ALA A 139 -6.89 0.95 -1.46
N GLU A 140 -7.38 1.66 -2.47
CA GLU A 140 -8.54 2.55 -2.37
C GLU A 140 -9.79 1.78 -1.91
N ARG A 141 -10.04 0.61 -2.50
CA ARG A 141 -11.18 -0.23 -2.11
C ARG A 141 -11.05 -0.80 -0.71
N MET A 142 -9.84 -1.18 -0.28
CA MET A 142 -9.59 -1.59 1.10
C MET A 142 -9.86 -0.44 2.09
N VAL A 143 -9.42 0.79 1.78
CA VAL A 143 -9.70 1.97 2.59
C VAL A 143 -11.22 2.21 2.69
N ALA A 144 -11.94 2.13 1.57
CA ALA A 144 -13.39 2.33 1.54
C ALA A 144 -14.13 1.26 2.37
N ALA A 145 -13.77 -0.01 2.21
CA ALA A 145 -14.36 -1.12 2.95
C ALA A 145 -14.14 -0.98 4.45
N LEU A 146 -12.92 -0.69 4.89
CA LEU A 146 -12.62 -0.47 6.32
C LEU A 146 -13.37 0.75 6.88
N THR A 147 -13.48 1.82 6.10
CA THR A 147 -14.18 3.04 6.51
C THR A 147 -15.68 2.78 6.73
N LEU A 148 -16.35 2.11 5.78
CA LEU A 148 -17.76 1.74 5.93
C LEU A 148 -18.00 0.70 7.02
N ALA A 149 -17.06 -0.21 7.23
CA ALA A 149 -17.04 -1.14 8.35
C ALA A 149 -16.70 -0.46 9.70
N LYS A 150 -16.51 0.88 9.72
CA LYS A 150 -16.14 1.68 10.90
C LYS A 150 -14.88 1.17 11.60
N ARG A 151 -13.94 0.62 10.83
CA ARG A 151 -12.65 0.16 11.32
C ARG A 151 -11.56 1.22 11.13
N PRO A 152 -10.55 1.25 12.02
CA PRO A 152 -9.35 2.04 11.77
C PRO A 152 -8.71 1.64 10.45
N VAL A 153 -8.31 2.64 9.67
CA VAL A 153 -7.58 2.43 8.41
C VAL A 153 -6.11 2.76 8.66
N PRO A 154 -5.17 1.82 8.46
CA PRO A 154 -3.74 2.07 8.63
C PRO A 154 -3.27 3.26 7.79
N ALA A 155 -2.41 4.12 8.36
CA ALA A 155 -1.91 5.30 7.65
C ALA A 155 -1.08 4.91 6.41
N SER A 156 -0.31 3.82 6.49
CA SER A 156 0.44 3.27 5.35
C SER A 156 -0.47 2.89 4.18
N LEU A 157 -1.64 2.29 4.45
CA LEU A 157 -2.62 1.94 3.43
C LEU A 157 -3.27 3.18 2.81
N LYS A 158 -3.59 4.20 3.62
CA LYS A 158 -4.08 5.50 3.11
C LYS A 158 -3.06 6.18 2.19
N LEU A 159 -1.78 6.18 2.59
CA LEU A 159 -0.70 6.73 1.79
C LEU A 159 -0.56 6.00 0.46
N LEU A 160 -0.58 4.66 0.47
CA LEU A 160 -0.52 3.86 -0.75
C LEU A 160 -1.69 4.17 -1.70
N ALA A 161 -2.92 4.24 -1.19
CA ALA A 161 -4.07 4.61 -2.01
C ALA A 161 -3.93 6.03 -2.61
N ALA A 162 -3.47 7.00 -1.80
CA ALA A 162 -3.30 8.38 -2.25
C ALA A 162 -2.18 8.52 -3.29
N GLU A 163 -1.08 7.78 -3.14
CA GLU A 163 0.09 7.79 -4.04
C GLU A 163 -0.27 7.42 -5.48
N HIS A 164 -1.17 6.47 -5.64
CA HIS A 164 -1.60 5.99 -6.95
C HIS A 164 -2.81 6.75 -7.53
N SER A 165 -3.29 7.78 -6.84
CA SER A 165 -4.51 8.47 -7.28
C SER A 165 -4.28 9.20 -8.61
N PRO A 166 -5.12 8.99 -9.64
CA PRO A 166 -4.93 9.61 -10.96
C PRO A 166 -5.19 11.13 -10.94
N ARG A 167 -5.75 11.65 -9.85
CA ARG A 167 -6.09 13.06 -9.66
C ARG A 167 -4.96 13.91 -9.08
N LEU A 168 -3.83 13.28 -8.72
CA LEU A 168 -2.72 14.03 -8.16
C LEU A 168 -2.27 15.09 -9.16
N LYS A 169 -2.08 16.30 -8.65
CA LYS A 169 -1.50 17.42 -9.39
C LYS A 169 -0.08 17.66 -8.93
N GLU A 170 0.64 18.48 -9.66
CA GLU A 170 2.03 18.79 -9.35
C GLU A 170 2.36 20.28 -9.33
N ALA A 171 3.39 20.61 -8.56
CA ALA A 171 4.06 21.90 -8.55
C ALA A 171 5.55 21.68 -8.29
N VAL A 172 6.40 22.56 -8.81
CA VAL A 172 7.85 22.51 -8.63
C VAL A 172 8.29 23.80 -7.95
N PHE A 173 8.80 23.69 -6.74
CA PHE A 173 9.27 24.84 -5.97
C PHE A 173 10.76 25.01 -6.16
N ALA A 174 11.22 26.20 -6.54
CA ALA A 174 12.63 26.53 -6.62
C ALA A 174 13.19 26.80 -5.22
N MET A 175 14.16 25.99 -4.81
CA MET A 175 14.66 25.87 -3.45
C MET A 175 16.05 26.49 -3.31
N TYR A 176 16.38 26.95 -2.10
CA TYR A 176 17.77 27.20 -1.74
C TYR A 176 18.54 25.89 -1.51
N CYS A 177 17.86 24.91 -0.92
CA CYS A 177 18.34 23.55 -0.72
C CYS A 177 17.16 22.58 -0.85
N PHE A 178 17.19 21.69 -1.83
CA PHE A 178 16.15 20.69 -2.06
C PHE A 178 15.98 19.68 -0.90
N TRP A 179 16.99 19.42 -0.08
CA TRP A 179 16.87 18.52 1.10
C TRP A 179 15.98 19.14 2.16
N THR A 180 16.11 20.46 2.36
CA THR A 180 15.21 21.22 3.21
C THR A 180 13.82 21.27 2.57
N GLY A 181 13.73 21.41 1.24
CA GLY A 181 12.46 21.39 0.52
C GLY A 181 11.68 20.10 0.65
N GLU A 182 12.30 18.96 0.42
CA GLU A 182 11.64 17.66 0.59
C GLU A 182 11.18 17.43 2.03
N MET A 183 11.98 17.90 3.01
CA MET A 183 11.62 17.81 4.41
C MET A 183 10.42 18.70 4.74
N GLU A 184 10.48 20.01 4.46
CA GLU A 184 9.45 20.97 4.87
C GLU A 184 8.17 20.84 4.04
N LEU A 185 8.27 20.72 2.71
CA LEU A 185 7.09 20.56 1.86
C LEU A 185 6.41 19.20 2.09
N GLY A 186 7.18 18.17 2.43
CA GLY A 186 6.63 16.86 2.80
C GLY A 186 5.74 16.88 4.05
N ARG A 187 5.89 17.90 4.92
CA ARG A 187 5.05 18.09 6.12
C ARG A 187 3.67 18.67 5.82
N ILE A 188 3.48 19.30 4.67
CA ILE A 188 2.23 19.96 4.31
C ILE A 188 1.15 18.88 4.12
N ASP A 189 0.01 19.04 4.79
CA ASP A 189 -1.13 18.16 4.62
C ASP A 189 -1.68 18.28 3.19
N GLY A 190 -1.93 17.14 2.56
CA GLY A 190 -2.29 17.05 1.14
C GLY A 190 -1.10 16.90 0.18
N VAL A 191 0.14 17.13 0.62
CA VAL A 191 1.33 16.69 -0.14
C VAL A 191 1.49 15.18 -0.01
N ILE A 192 1.56 14.48 -1.14
CA ILE A 192 1.64 13.02 -1.21
C ILE A 192 3.08 12.57 -1.43
N THR A 193 3.77 13.15 -2.42
CA THR A 193 5.19 12.89 -2.64
C THR A 193 5.99 14.16 -2.84
N THR A 194 7.25 14.12 -2.42
CA THR A 194 8.29 15.07 -2.82
C THR A 194 9.35 14.37 -3.66
N GLU A 195 10.04 15.11 -4.52
CA GLU A 195 11.23 14.64 -5.24
C GLU A 195 12.21 15.79 -5.38
N ALA A 196 13.47 15.56 -5.01
CA ALA A 196 14.57 16.49 -5.23
C ALA A 196 14.97 16.49 -6.72
N GLY A 197 15.21 17.67 -7.27
CA GLY A 197 15.60 17.83 -8.67
C GLY A 197 16.29 19.13 -8.98
N PHE A 198 16.55 19.33 -10.26
CA PHE A 198 17.13 20.54 -10.83
C PHE A 198 16.24 21.07 -11.96
N MET A 199 16.04 22.38 -12.02
CA MET A 199 15.29 23.04 -13.08
C MET A 199 15.78 24.48 -13.25
N GLY A 200 16.07 24.89 -14.49
CA GLY A 200 16.52 26.26 -14.78
C GLY A 200 17.80 26.68 -14.03
N GLY A 201 18.71 25.74 -13.74
CA GLY A 201 19.94 26.01 -12.99
C GLY A 201 19.76 26.10 -11.47
N HIS A 202 18.56 25.84 -10.95
CA HIS A 202 18.27 25.85 -9.52
C HIS A 202 18.01 24.44 -8.98
N GLU A 203 18.31 24.22 -7.71
CA GLU A 203 17.72 23.13 -6.95
C GLU A 203 16.22 23.36 -6.81
N VAL A 204 15.45 22.29 -6.98
CA VAL A 204 14.00 22.34 -6.88
C VAL A 204 13.47 21.13 -6.11
N THR A 205 12.28 21.29 -5.56
CA THR A 205 11.50 20.17 -5.04
C THR A 205 10.20 20.07 -5.83
N ARG A 206 10.03 18.96 -6.56
CA ARG A 206 8.75 18.60 -7.18
C ARG A 206 7.85 18.01 -6.12
N VAL A 207 6.63 18.50 -6.07
CA VAL A 207 5.58 18.05 -5.16
C VAL A 207 4.46 17.45 -5.99
N LYS A 208 4.01 16.24 -5.64
CA LYS A 208 2.68 15.76 -6.03
C LYS A 208 1.74 15.92 -4.85
N TYR A 209 0.58 16.51 -5.09
CA TYR A 209 -0.41 16.81 -4.07
C TYR A 209 -1.81 16.39 -4.50
N ASP A 210 -2.66 16.18 -3.50
CA ASP A 210 -4.06 15.84 -3.69
C ASP A 210 -4.94 17.12 -3.66
N PRO A 211 -5.59 17.50 -4.78
CA PRO A 211 -6.39 18.72 -4.86
C PRO A 211 -7.73 18.68 -4.09
N ALA A 212 -8.16 17.55 -3.52
CA ALA A 212 -9.31 17.50 -2.60
C ALA A 212 -8.89 17.74 -1.15
N VAL A 213 -7.61 17.58 -0.84
CA VAL A 213 -7.07 17.87 0.49
C VAL A 213 -6.50 19.29 0.54
N ILE A 214 -5.75 19.69 -0.49
CA ILE A 214 -5.14 21.03 -0.58
C ILE A 214 -5.21 21.58 -2.00
N THR A 215 -5.79 22.77 -2.15
CA THR A 215 -5.81 23.45 -3.46
C THR A 215 -4.44 24.05 -3.80
N LEU A 216 -4.17 24.32 -5.07
CA LEU A 216 -2.90 24.93 -5.49
C LEU A 216 -2.57 26.25 -4.77
N PRO A 217 -3.51 27.23 -4.63
CA PRO A 217 -3.25 28.43 -3.85
C PRO A 217 -2.91 28.16 -2.38
N GLN A 218 -3.58 27.19 -1.75
CA GLN A 218 -3.30 26.81 -0.36
C GLN A 218 -1.93 26.16 -0.23
N LEU A 219 -1.54 25.31 -1.18
CA LEU A 219 -0.20 24.71 -1.23
C LEU A 219 0.88 25.78 -1.38
N ILE A 220 0.69 26.74 -2.29
CA ILE A 220 1.65 27.84 -2.49
C ILE A 220 1.75 28.69 -1.22
N ALA A 221 0.63 29.05 -0.59
CA ALA A 221 0.62 29.79 0.66
C ALA A 221 1.33 29.04 1.79
N ALA A 222 1.12 27.72 1.91
CA ALA A 222 1.82 26.87 2.87
C ALA A 222 3.33 26.83 2.60
N ALA A 223 3.74 26.70 1.34
CA ALA A 223 5.14 26.75 0.91
C ALA A 223 5.79 28.12 1.18
N GLU A 224 5.03 29.21 1.10
CA GLU A 224 5.51 30.56 1.42
C GLU A 224 5.85 30.72 2.92
N MET A 225 5.05 30.10 3.80
CA MET A 225 5.24 30.16 5.25
C MET A 225 6.47 29.40 5.73
N VAL A 226 6.85 28.31 5.08
CA VAL A 226 8.09 27.57 5.40
C VAL A 226 9.36 28.26 4.87
N ARG A 227 9.20 29.34 4.07
CA ARG A 227 10.27 30.24 3.58
C ARG A 227 11.46 29.53 2.91
N CYS A 228 11.24 28.36 2.34
CA CYS A 228 12.29 27.56 1.72
C CYS A 228 12.39 27.75 0.20
N ALA A 229 11.37 28.35 -0.43
CA ALA A 229 11.28 28.54 -1.88
C ALA A 229 11.33 30.02 -2.31
N ASN A 230 11.77 30.26 -3.55
CA ASN A 230 11.81 31.59 -4.21
C ASN A 230 10.90 31.72 -5.44
N ALA A 231 10.57 30.60 -6.07
CA ALA A 231 9.66 30.54 -7.18
C ALA A 231 8.86 29.24 -7.11
N VAL A 232 7.71 29.23 -7.79
CA VAL A 232 6.91 28.05 -8.01
C VAL A 232 6.59 27.94 -9.50
N SER A 233 6.86 26.77 -10.06
CA SER A 233 6.46 26.41 -11.41
C SER A 233 5.33 25.41 -11.35
N VAL A 234 4.31 25.60 -12.20
CA VAL A 234 3.13 24.75 -12.28
C VAL A 234 2.89 24.31 -13.72
N PRO A 235 2.07 23.27 -13.98
CA PRO A 235 1.61 22.99 -15.33
C PRO A 235 0.96 24.22 -15.97
N GLU A 236 1.13 24.40 -17.28
CA GLU A 236 0.60 25.58 -17.99
C GLU A 236 -0.91 25.76 -17.79
N THR A 237 -1.65 24.65 -17.77
CA THR A 237 -3.09 24.62 -17.51
C THR A 237 -3.48 25.13 -16.12
N ASP A 238 -2.56 25.11 -15.15
CA ASP A 238 -2.81 25.53 -13.77
C ASP A 238 -2.30 26.96 -13.47
N LEU A 239 -1.66 27.65 -14.43
CA LEU A 239 -1.15 29.02 -14.24
C LEU A 239 -2.23 30.00 -13.76
N HIS A 240 -3.42 29.91 -14.35
CA HIS A 240 -4.52 30.83 -14.08
C HIS A 240 -5.07 30.73 -12.64
N VAL A 241 -4.87 29.59 -11.98
CA VAL A 241 -5.26 29.38 -10.57
C VAL A 241 -4.11 29.58 -9.59
N ALA A 242 -2.86 29.65 -10.05
CA ALA A 242 -1.71 29.88 -9.17
C ALA A 242 -1.76 31.30 -8.57
N LYS A 243 -1.68 31.38 -7.24
CA LYS A 243 -1.68 32.64 -6.49
C LYS A 243 -0.57 32.61 -5.45
N THR A 244 0.17 33.71 -5.37
CA THR A 244 1.37 33.86 -4.53
C THR A 244 1.43 35.27 -3.98
N THR A 245 2.03 35.42 -2.80
CA THR A 245 2.32 36.73 -2.21
C THR A 245 3.79 37.13 -2.36
N ARG A 246 4.70 36.16 -2.51
CA ARG A 246 6.15 36.35 -2.49
C ARG A 246 6.88 35.65 -3.63
N LEU A 247 6.43 34.48 -4.05
CA LEU A 247 7.13 33.66 -5.05
C LEU A 247 6.91 34.22 -6.46
N LYS A 248 7.88 33.98 -7.34
CA LYS A 248 7.64 34.13 -8.78
C LYS A 248 6.89 32.89 -9.29
N ILE A 249 5.85 33.09 -10.10
CA ILE A 249 5.14 31.99 -10.77
C ILE A 249 5.74 31.77 -12.16
N GLY A 250 5.95 30.51 -12.53
CA GLY A 250 6.38 30.09 -13.86
C GLY A 250 5.71 28.79 -14.29
N THR A 251 6.13 28.29 -15.45
CA THR A 251 5.74 26.96 -15.96
C THR A 251 6.81 25.92 -15.65
N ILE A 252 6.39 24.66 -15.52
CA ILE A 252 7.33 23.53 -15.41
C ILE A 252 7.95 23.27 -16.78
N SER A 253 9.28 23.35 -16.89
CA SER A 253 10.02 23.00 -18.10
C SER A 253 11.46 22.60 -17.76
N GLY A 254 11.98 21.56 -18.41
CA GLY A 254 13.37 21.14 -18.24
C GLY A 254 13.71 20.57 -16.85
N TYR A 255 12.73 20.02 -16.13
CA TYR A 255 12.96 19.34 -14.85
C TYR A 255 13.84 18.10 -15.03
N ARG A 256 14.83 17.94 -14.16
CA ARG A 256 15.65 16.73 -14.06
C ARG A 256 15.71 16.24 -12.63
N THR A 257 15.43 14.97 -12.40
CA THR A 257 15.52 14.34 -11.08
C THR A 257 16.97 14.36 -10.59
N ALA A 258 17.17 14.66 -9.30
CA ALA A 258 18.49 14.60 -8.66
C ALA A 258 18.91 13.14 -8.43
N PRO A 259 20.22 12.85 -8.30
CA PRO A 259 20.72 11.51 -7.96
C PRO A 259 20.00 10.89 -6.76
N VAL A 260 19.91 9.56 -6.74
CA VAL A 260 19.26 8.82 -5.63
C VAL A 260 19.88 9.17 -4.27
N SER A 261 21.19 9.45 -4.21
CA SER A 261 21.90 9.87 -2.99
C SER A 261 21.43 11.20 -2.41
N ASP A 262 20.75 12.03 -3.22
CA ASP A 262 20.22 13.33 -2.81
C ASP A 262 18.73 13.27 -2.44
N GLN A 263 18.08 12.13 -2.64
CA GLN A 263 16.66 11.97 -2.30
C GLN A 263 16.50 11.67 -0.80
N LYS A 264 15.47 12.28 -0.19
CA LYS A 264 15.01 11.96 1.16
C LYS A 264 16.12 11.96 2.21
N LYS A 265 16.96 12.99 2.15
CA LYS A 265 18.22 13.09 2.91
C LYS A 265 18.07 12.86 4.42
N GLN A 266 16.93 13.22 5.01
CA GLN A 266 16.72 13.10 6.46
C GLN A 266 16.64 11.64 6.93
N ILE A 267 16.32 10.71 6.04
CA ILE A 267 16.28 9.27 6.31
C ILE A 267 17.68 8.69 6.47
N SER A 268 18.68 9.23 5.75
CA SER A 268 20.03 8.65 5.75
C SER A 268 20.65 8.69 7.15
N GLY A 269 21.30 7.59 7.57
CA GLY A 269 21.83 7.44 8.92
C GLY A 269 20.77 7.22 10.01
N THR A 270 19.53 6.92 9.64
CA THR A 270 18.48 6.47 10.58
C THR A 270 18.17 4.99 10.37
N PRO A 271 17.55 4.30 11.33
CA PRO A 271 17.09 2.92 11.14
C PRO A 271 16.18 2.74 9.90
N ALA A 272 15.41 3.77 9.54
CA ALA A 272 14.49 3.73 8.40
C ALA A 272 15.21 3.67 7.03
N GLU A 273 16.50 3.96 6.96
CA GLU A 273 17.31 3.85 5.72
C GLU A 273 17.35 2.42 5.16
N LYS A 274 17.15 1.41 6.02
CA LYS A 274 17.14 -0.01 5.63
C LYS A 274 15.79 -0.49 5.12
N LEU A 275 14.75 0.33 5.25
CA LEU A 275 13.40 -0.05 4.90
C LEU A 275 13.14 0.16 3.41
N THR A 276 12.44 -0.77 2.79
CA THR A 276 11.75 -0.53 1.52
C THR A 276 10.49 0.29 1.82
N LEU A 277 10.49 1.56 1.40
CA LEU A 277 9.38 2.51 1.58
C LEU A 277 8.73 2.82 0.23
N SER A 278 7.40 2.97 0.20
CA SER A 278 6.76 3.60 -0.94
C SER A 278 7.18 5.09 -1.04
N PRO A 279 7.12 5.72 -2.23
CA PRO A 279 7.39 7.15 -2.40
C PRO A 279 6.69 8.08 -1.38
N SER A 280 5.43 7.82 -1.07
CA SER A 280 4.64 8.58 -0.10
C SER A 280 5.06 8.31 1.35
N GLN A 281 5.37 7.05 1.69
CA GLN A 281 5.97 6.72 2.99
C GLN A 281 7.32 7.42 3.15
N ALA A 282 8.21 7.33 2.15
CA ALA A 282 9.52 7.97 2.19
C ALA A 282 9.40 9.49 2.33
N THR A 283 8.42 10.11 1.66
CA THR A 283 8.13 11.54 1.81
C THR A 283 7.76 11.90 3.25
N LYS A 284 6.82 11.17 3.85
CA LYS A 284 6.38 11.45 5.22
C LYS A 284 7.42 11.08 6.28
N VAL A 285 8.14 9.99 6.11
CA VAL A 285 9.25 9.61 7.00
C VAL A 285 10.36 10.65 6.92
N ASN A 286 10.80 11.06 5.72
CA ASN A 286 11.80 12.12 5.54
C ASN A 286 11.39 13.45 6.21
N ALA A 287 10.12 13.81 6.11
CA ALA A 287 9.59 15.04 6.68
C ALA A 287 9.65 15.09 8.22
N TRP A 288 9.60 13.93 8.89
CA TRP A 288 9.40 13.86 10.35
C TRP A 288 10.50 13.15 11.11
N ILE A 289 11.26 12.23 10.51
CA ILE A 289 12.13 11.28 11.25
C ILE A 289 13.17 11.96 12.16
N ARG A 290 13.62 13.18 11.81
CA ARG A 290 14.61 13.94 12.59
C ARG A 290 14.00 14.84 13.66
N THR A 291 12.73 15.21 13.54
CA THR A 291 12.08 16.20 14.44
C THR A 291 10.96 15.61 15.27
N ASP A 292 10.26 14.61 14.73
CA ASP A 292 9.19 13.87 15.38
C ASP A 292 9.23 12.40 14.91
N PRO A 293 10.13 11.58 15.48
CA PRO A 293 10.25 10.17 15.10
C PRO A 293 8.95 9.40 15.30
N ALA A 294 8.17 9.70 16.34
CA ALA A 294 6.90 9.03 16.61
C ALA A 294 5.90 9.25 15.46
N LYS A 295 5.79 10.48 14.96
CA LYS A 295 4.96 10.79 13.79
C LYS A 295 5.49 10.15 12.51
N ALA A 296 6.81 10.09 12.32
CA ALA A 296 7.40 9.38 11.18
C ALA A 296 7.04 7.88 11.18
N LEU A 297 7.16 7.22 12.35
CA LEU A 297 6.84 5.81 12.52
C LEU A 297 5.35 5.51 12.31
N ALA A 298 4.46 6.47 12.58
CA ALA A 298 3.02 6.31 12.36
C ALA A 298 2.64 6.09 10.88
N PHE A 299 3.51 6.46 9.93
CA PHE A 299 3.31 6.21 8.49
C PHE A 299 3.85 4.87 8.01
N LEU A 300 4.58 4.15 8.86
CA LEU A 300 5.10 2.82 8.57
C LEU A 300 4.07 1.76 8.92
N SER A 301 4.10 0.66 8.15
CA SER A 301 3.37 -0.56 8.49
C SER A 301 3.93 -1.18 9.79
N LYS A 302 3.19 -2.07 10.43
CA LYS A 302 3.63 -2.74 11.66
C LYS A 302 4.87 -3.59 11.40
N SER A 303 4.97 -4.26 10.26
CA SER A 303 6.16 -5.05 9.92
C SER A 303 7.38 -4.14 9.68
N GLN A 304 7.20 -3.01 9.01
CA GLN A 304 8.27 -2.02 8.83
C GLN A 304 8.73 -1.44 10.18
N GLN A 305 7.81 -1.12 11.10
CA GLN A 305 8.16 -0.68 12.45
C GLN A 305 8.93 -1.75 13.22
N ALA A 306 8.57 -3.02 13.08
CA ALA A 306 9.25 -4.12 13.75
C ALA A 306 10.70 -4.34 13.25
N GLN A 307 10.98 -4.01 11.99
CA GLN A 307 12.32 -4.15 11.40
C GLN A 307 13.34 -3.11 11.89
N ILE A 308 12.88 -2.01 12.49
CA ILE A 308 13.72 -0.88 12.91
C ILE A 308 13.69 -0.62 14.42
N ARG A 309 13.07 -1.52 15.17
CA ARG A 309 13.17 -1.60 16.63
C ARG A 309 14.41 -2.41 17.01
#